data_AF-A0A1V2MEP8-F1
#
_entry.id   AF-A0A1V2MEP8-F1
#
_cell.length_a   1.000
_cell.length_b   1.000
_cell.length_c   1.000
_cell.angle_alpha   90.00
_cell.angle_beta   90.00
_cell.angle_gamma   90.00
#
_symmetry.space_group_name_H-M   'P 1'
#
loop_
_entity.id
_entity.type
_entity.pdbx_description
1 polymer ?
#
loop_
_entity_poly.entity_id
_entity_poly.type
_entity_poly.pdbx_seq_one_letter_code
_entity_poly.pdbx_strand_id
1 'polypeptide(L)'
;MKTQKKYLLSTLTTGFVFVIIWGASNTQTTSVSLENKPIQTILAKSSFPEMNFIYDDEQINVTFNIDCNVLLEDENIKKIGFWKRFGLPKKADIYSSNNIDIEEGETVFDLLVRICEENEIELDYSKSLFTRVAHVESIAEIDQSFAGKQSGWIYKVNGEYPNYSPSEYELKNGDVVEWVYTCDYGRDLNNGNRVYQ
;
A
#
# COMPACT_ATOMS: atom_id res chain seq x y z
N MET A 1 -39.45 14.71 17.94
CA MET A 1 -40.09 14.37 16.65
C MET A 1 -39.40 13.15 16.07
N LYS A 2 -40.13 12.10 15.70
CA LYS A 2 -39.62 10.95 14.92
C LYS A 2 -40.12 11.10 13.48
N THR A 3 -39.23 11.13 12.49
CA THR A 3 -39.61 11.10 11.08
C THR A 3 -38.72 10.13 10.32
N GLN A 4 -39.27 8.95 10.04
CA GLN A 4 -38.70 7.92 9.16
C GLN A 4 -39.07 8.21 7.70
N LYS A 5 -38.10 8.19 6.77
CA LYS A 5 -38.30 8.05 5.32
C LYS A 5 -37.17 7.18 4.76
N LYS A 6 -37.44 5.88 4.54
CA LYS A 6 -37.87 5.29 3.26
C LYS A 6 -36.72 5.20 2.22
N TYR A 7 -35.99 4.09 2.27
CA TYR A 7 -35.23 3.59 1.12
C TYR A 7 -36.20 2.87 0.16
N LEU A 8 -36.16 3.22 -1.13
CA LEU A 8 -36.91 2.55 -2.18
C LEU A 8 -36.01 1.50 -2.84
N LEU A 9 -36.38 0.23 -2.70
CA LEU A 9 -35.87 -0.84 -3.56
C LEU A 9 -36.55 -0.75 -4.92
N SER A 10 -35.75 -0.65 -5.99
CA SER A 10 -36.19 -0.93 -7.36
C SER A 10 -35.25 -1.95 -7.98
N THR A 11 -35.76 -3.16 -8.16
CA THR A 11 -35.14 -4.20 -9.00
C THR A 11 -35.23 -3.80 -10.48
N LEU A 12 -34.27 -4.25 -11.32
CA LEU A 12 -34.52 -5.07 -12.53
C LEU A 12 -33.31 -5.15 -13.50
N THR A 13 -33.08 -6.39 -13.98
CA THR A 13 -32.65 -6.80 -15.35
C THR A 13 -31.32 -6.37 -15.98
N THR A 14 -30.45 -7.37 -16.15
CA THR A 14 -29.79 -7.81 -17.41
C THR A 14 -29.44 -6.79 -18.51
N GLY A 15 -28.16 -6.76 -18.88
CA GLY A 15 -27.66 -6.29 -20.18
C GLY A 15 -26.49 -7.14 -20.68
N PHE A 16 -26.70 -7.94 -21.72
CA PHE A 16 -25.64 -8.64 -22.46
C PHE A 16 -24.83 -7.63 -23.29
N VAL A 17 -23.50 -7.72 -23.30
CA VAL A 17 -22.65 -7.01 -24.26
C VAL A 17 -22.26 -7.96 -25.39
N PHE A 18 -22.74 -7.67 -26.60
CA PHE A 18 -22.26 -8.32 -27.82
C PHE A 18 -20.93 -7.70 -28.25
N VAL A 19 -19.94 -8.54 -28.54
CA VAL A 19 -18.81 -8.17 -29.42
C VAL A 19 -18.92 -9.00 -30.69
N ILE A 20 -19.30 -8.35 -31.78
CA ILE A 20 -19.32 -8.94 -33.12
C ILE A 20 -18.01 -8.55 -33.81
N ILE A 21 -17.20 -9.53 -34.18
CA ILE A 21 -16.10 -9.35 -35.15
C ILE A 21 -16.37 -10.27 -36.33
N TRP A 22 -16.47 -9.70 -37.51
CA TRP A 22 -16.78 -10.39 -38.76
C TRP A 22 -15.49 -10.80 -39.48
N GLY A 23 -15.48 -11.99 -40.06
CA GLY A 23 -14.26 -12.72 -40.40
C GLY A 23 -13.40 -12.24 -41.57
N ALA A 24 -12.31 -12.98 -41.75
CA ALA A 24 -11.65 -13.20 -43.03
C ALA A 24 -11.22 -14.66 -43.11
N SER A 25 -11.65 -15.34 -44.16
CA SER A 25 -11.39 -16.76 -44.44
C SER A 25 -10.01 -16.98 -45.07
N ASN A 26 -9.42 -18.16 -44.86
CA ASN A 26 -8.73 -18.88 -45.94
C ASN A 26 -8.81 -20.39 -45.73
N THR A 27 -9.50 -21.06 -46.65
CA THR A 27 -9.63 -22.52 -46.73
C THR A 27 -8.55 -23.10 -47.63
N GLN A 28 -8.01 -24.27 -47.29
CA GLN A 28 -7.45 -25.18 -48.29
C GLN A 28 -8.20 -26.51 -48.26
N THR A 29 -8.77 -26.84 -49.41
CA THR A 29 -9.55 -28.06 -49.65
C THR A 29 -8.63 -29.16 -50.15
N THR A 30 -8.72 -30.35 -49.56
CA THR A 30 -8.23 -31.59 -50.20
C THR A 30 -9.31 -32.65 -50.08
N SER A 31 -9.75 -33.18 -51.22
CA SER A 31 -10.96 -34.00 -51.38
C SER A 31 -10.67 -35.49 -51.49
N VAL A 32 -11.39 -36.35 -50.76
CA VAL A 32 -11.61 -37.78 -51.10
C VAL A 32 -13.01 -38.24 -50.64
N SER A 33 -13.63 -39.10 -51.44
CA SER A 33 -14.99 -39.65 -51.31
C SER A 33 -14.99 -41.14 -51.72
N LEU A 34 -15.87 -42.03 -51.26
CA LEU A 34 -16.93 -41.94 -50.23
C LEU A 34 -17.36 -43.37 -49.84
N GLU A 35 -17.49 -43.74 -48.55
CA GLU A 35 -18.29 -44.92 -48.18
C GLU A 35 -18.90 -44.85 -46.76
N ASN A 36 -20.11 -45.37 -46.59
CA ASN A 36 -21.01 -45.07 -45.48
C ASN A 36 -20.86 -46.03 -44.29
N LYS A 37 -20.66 -45.48 -43.07
CA LYS A 37 -21.03 -46.13 -41.80
C LYS A 37 -21.47 -45.09 -40.76
N PRO A 38 -22.38 -45.42 -39.83
CA PRO A 38 -23.09 -44.43 -39.03
C PRO A 38 -22.18 -43.77 -38.00
N ILE A 39 -22.42 -42.47 -37.79
CA ILE A 39 -21.73 -41.64 -36.80
C ILE A 39 -21.97 -42.20 -35.40
N GLN A 40 -20.89 -42.56 -34.70
CA GLN A 40 -20.88 -42.55 -33.23
C GLN A 40 -19.95 -41.44 -32.76
N THR A 41 -20.53 -40.50 -32.02
CA THR A 41 -19.86 -39.36 -31.42
C THR A 41 -18.83 -39.85 -30.38
N ILE A 42 -17.56 -39.89 -30.75
CA ILE A 42 -16.47 -39.94 -29.78
C ILE A 42 -15.93 -38.51 -29.66
N LEU A 43 -16.30 -37.85 -28.55
CA LEU A 43 -15.80 -36.53 -28.21
C LEU A 43 -14.27 -36.60 -28.12
N ALA A 44 -13.57 -35.85 -28.96
CA ALA A 44 -12.10 -35.85 -28.96
C ALA A 44 -11.60 -35.30 -27.63
N LYS A 45 -11.09 -36.17 -26.75
CA LYS A 45 -10.43 -35.76 -25.51
C LYS A 45 -9.10 -35.09 -25.85
N SER A 46 -9.14 -33.77 -26.04
CA SER A 46 -7.95 -32.94 -26.20
C SER A 46 -7.15 -32.92 -24.90
N SER A 47 -6.24 -33.88 -24.75
CA SER A 47 -5.24 -33.87 -23.68
C SER A 47 -4.16 -32.84 -24.00
N PHE A 48 -4.46 -31.57 -23.75
CA PHE A 48 -3.40 -30.60 -23.46
C PHE A 48 -2.71 -31.04 -22.16
N PRO A 49 -1.37 -31.02 -22.10
CA PRO A 49 -0.67 -31.33 -20.86
C PRO A 49 -1.01 -30.29 -19.79
N GLU A 50 -1.26 -30.74 -18.56
CA GLU A 50 -1.39 -29.86 -17.40
C GLU A 50 -0.04 -29.18 -17.16
N MET A 51 0.05 -27.90 -17.54
CA MET A 51 1.21 -27.08 -17.26
C MET A 51 1.12 -26.63 -15.80
N ASN A 52 1.66 -27.47 -14.91
CA ASN A 52 1.82 -27.13 -13.50
C ASN A 52 2.86 -26.03 -13.36
N PHE A 53 2.40 -24.78 -13.43
CA PHE A 53 3.15 -23.64 -12.91
C PHE A 53 3.27 -23.80 -11.40
N ILE A 54 4.42 -24.29 -10.95
CA ILE A 54 4.84 -24.15 -9.57
C ILE A 54 5.20 -22.68 -9.40
N TYR A 55 4.21 -21.88 -9.02
CA TYR A 55 4.47 -20.59 -8.41
C TYR A 55 5.03 -20.90 -7.02
N ASP A 56 6.33 -20.71 -6.86
CA ASP A 56 6.94 -20.57 -5.53
C ASP A 56 6.56 -19.15 -5.08
N ASP A 57 5.40 -19.06 -4.42
CA ASP A 57 4.86 -17.83 -3.86
C ASP A 57 5.67 -17.52 -2.59
N GLU A 58 6.95 -17.14 -2.79
CA GLU A 58 7.83 -16.66 -1.72
C GLU A 58 7.21 -15.39 -1.15
N GLN A 59 6.34 -15.57 -0.14
CA GLN A 59 5.59 -14.51 0.51
C GLN A 59 6.54 -13.45 1.08
N ILE A 60 6.71 -12.38 0.32
CA ILE A 60 7.61 -11.28 0.61
C ILE A 60 7.00 -10.52 1.79
N ASN A 61 7.68 -10.55 2.93
CA ASN A 61 7.21 -9.91 4.16
C ASN A 61 8.17 -8.83 4.65
N VAL A 62 7.63 -7.86 5.37
CA VAL A 62 8.39 -6.78 6.01
C VAL A 62 7.95 -6.58 7.46
N THR A 63 8.83 -5.97 8.26
CA THR A 63 8.48 -5.37 9.55
C THR A 63 8.21 -3.88 9.34
N PHE A 64 7.13 -3.34 9.90
CA PHE A 64 6.75 -1.94 9.77
C PHE A 64 6.29 -1.35 11.11
N ASN A 65 6.85 -0.20 11.44
CA ASN A 65 6.63 0.52 12.69
C ASN A 65 6.33 2.00 12.43
N ILE A 66 5.40 2.57 13.20
CA ILE A 66 5.14 4.01 13.29
C ILE A 66 5.21 4.39 14.76
N ASP A 67 6.19 5.22 15.15
CA ASP A 67 6.34 5.66 16.53
C ASP A 67 6.75 7.13 16.71
N CYS A 68 6.32 7.67 17.85
CA CYS A 68 6.63 9.02 18.28
C CYS A 68 7.22 9.05 19.70
N ASN A 69 8.08 8.08 20.05
CA ASN A 69 8.64 7.97 21.41
C ASN A 69 9.32 9.28 21.86
N VAL A 70 10.15 9.88 20.99
CA VAL A 70 10.85 11.14 21.27
C VAL A 70 9.89 12.30 21.55
N LEU A 71 8.73 12.36 20.88
CA LEU A 71 7.72 13.40 21.11
C LEU A 71 7.15 13.36 22.53
N LEU A 72 7.00 12.16 23.08
CA LEU A 72 6.44 11.93 24.42
C LEU A 72 7.48 12.05 25.55
N GLU A 73 8.73 12.39 25.22
CA GLU A 73 9.74 12.67 26.23
C GLU A 73 9.41 13.94 27.02
N ASP A 74 9.65 13.85 28.32
CA ASP A 74 9.31 14.85 29.32
C ASP A 74 9.94 16.23 29.03
N GLU A 75 11.09 16.26 28.35
CA GLU A 75 11.75 17.49 27.91
C GLU A 75 11.15 18.08 26.61
N ASN A 76 10.63 17.26 25.71
CA ASN A 76 9.99 17.70 24.47
C ASN A 76 8.56 18.18 24.73
N ILE A 77 7.80 17.47 25.56
CA ILE A 77 6.48 17.93 26.04
C ILE A 77 6.57 19.30 26.71
N LYS A 78 7.66 19.60 27.45
CA LYS A 78 7.87 20.92 28.09
C LYS A 78 8.07 22.06 27.07
N LYS A 79 8.65 21.78 25.91
CA LYS A 79 8.84 22.75 24.79
C LYS A 79 7.50 23.03 24.07
N ILE A 80 6.59 22.05 24.02
CA ILE A 80 5.26 22.19 23.40
C ILE A 80 4.36 23.14 24.22
N GLY A 81 3.67 24.04 23.52
CA GLY A 81 2.75 25.00 24.13
C GLY A 81 1.54 24.34 24.81
N PHE A 82 1.10 24.88 25.95
CA PHE A 82 0.10 24.25 26.85
C PHE A 82 -1.13 23.67 26.13
N TRP A 83 -1.74 24.42 25.21
CA TRP A 83 -2.93 23.98 24.49
C TRP A 83 -2.68 22.83 23.50
N LYS A 84 -1.49 22.75 22.89
CA LYS A 84 -1.14 21.69 21.94
C LYS A 84 -0.89 20.35 22.64
N ARG A 85 -0.56 20.35 23.94
CA ARG A 85 -0.38 19.14 24.75
C ARG A 85 -1.65 18.29 24.90
N PHE A 86 -2.84 18.87 24.70
CA PHE A 86 -4.09 18.11 24.74
C PHE A 86 -4.30 17.22 23.51
N GLY A 87 -3.60 17.49 22.41
CA GLY A 87 -3.55 16.64 21.21
C GLY A 87 -2.35 15.71 21.16
N LEU A 88 -1.67 15.45 22.29
CA LEU A 88 -0.60 14.45 22.32
C LEU A 88 -1.19 13.03 22.23
N PRO A 89 -0.54 12.11 21.50
CA PRO A 89 -0.97 10.72 21.42
C PRO A 89 -0.85 10.05 22.79
N LYS A 90 -1.77 9.13 23.09
CA LYS A 90 -1.81 8.41 24.39
C LYS A 90 -0.71 7.35 24.52
N LYS A 91 -0.14 6.91 23.40
CA LYS A 91 0.89 5.86 23.28
C LYS A 91 1.84 6.29 22.16
N ALA A 92 3.13 6.06 22.36
CA ALA A 92 4.17 6.42 21.39
C ALA A 92 4.16 5.54 20.14
N ASP A 93 4.09 4.22 20.35
CA ASP A 93 3.93 3.19 19.31
C ASP A 93 2.49 3.23 18.77
N ILE A 94 2.33 3.87 17.61
CA ILE A 94 1.06 4.11 16.91
C ILE A 94 0.66 2.84 16.15
N TYR A 95 1.64 2.20 15.49
CA TYR A 95 1.47 0.96 14.75
C TYR A 95 2.76 0.14 14.78
N SER A 96 2.64 -1.18 14.91
CA SER A 96 3.75 -2.13 14.84
C SER A 96 3.27 -3.48 14.33
N SER A 97 3.88 -4.00 13.27
CA SER A 97 3.71 -5.38 12.82
C SER A 97 5.00 -5.92 12.21
N ASN A 98 5.28 -7.21 12.43
CA ASN A 98 6.55 -7.84 12.02
C ASN A 98 6.40 -8.79 10.81
N ASN A 99 5.16 -9.01 10.34
CA ASN A 99 4.84 -9.86 9.20
C ASN A 99 3.75 -9.15 8.40
N ILE A 100 4.13 -8.19 7.56
CA ILE A 100 3.24 -7.58 6.58
C ILE A 100 3.64 -8.08 5.21
N ASP A 101 2.72 -8.74 4.51
CA ASP A 101 2.90 -9.12 3.13
C ASP A 101 2.93 -7.87 2.24
N ILE A 102 3.83 -7.85 1.25
CA ILE A 102 3.97 -6.74 0.30
C ILE A 102 3.74 -7.17 -1.15
N GLU A 103 3.19 -6.26 -1.95
CA GLU A 103 2.99 -6.48 -3.38
C GLU A 103 4.28 -6.25 -4.19
N GLU A 104 4.38 -6.86 -5.39
CA GLU A 104 5.55 -6.66 -6.27
C GLU A 104 5.69 -5.18 -6.67
N GLY A 105 6.78 -4.54 -6.23
CA GLY A 105 7.05 -3.13 -6.49
C GLY A 105 6.37 -2.15 -5.51
N GLU A 106 5.76 -2.64 -4.41
CA GLU A 106 5.23 -1.78 -3.35
C GLU A 106 6.37 -0.95 -2.72
N THR A 107 6.16 0.37 -2.58
CA THR A 107 7.16 1.26 -1.98
C THR A 107 6.92 1.50 -0.49
N VAL A 108 7.93 1.97 0.24
CA VAL A 108 7.80 2.39 1.66
C VAL A 108 6.63 3.36 1.85
N PHE A 109 6.40 4.25 0.88
CA PHE A 109 5.29 5.20 0.93
C PHE A 109 3.94 4.54 0.64
N ASP A 110 3.84 3.66 -0.37
CA ASP A 110 2.57 3.04 -0.71
C ASP A 110 2.11 2.09 0.41
N LEU A 111 3.06 1.37 1.04
CA LEU A 111 2.81 0.60 2.26
C LEU A 111 2.36 1.46 3.45
N LEU A 112 2.93 2.66 3.64
CA LEU A 112 2.46 3.60 4.68
C LEU A 112 0.99 3.96 4.45
N VAL A 113 0.62 4.32 3.22
CA VAL A 113 -0.77 4.67 2.88
C VAL A 113 -1.70 3.51 3.18
N ARG A 114 -1.35 2.30 2.71
CA ARG A 114 -2.16 1.10 2.95
C ARG A 114 -2.33 0.78 4.44
N ILE A 115 -1.26 0.80 5.23
CA ILE A 115 -1.31 0.56 6.68
C ILE A 115 -2.19 1.61 7.37
N CYS A 116 -2.06 2.89 7.00
CA CYS A 116 -2.87 3.93 7.59
C CYS A 116 -4.37 3.79 7.24
N GLU A 117 -4.70 3.48 5.99
CA GLU A 117 -6.08 3.22 5.55
C GLU A 117 -6.69 1.98 6.23
N GLU A 118 -5.96 0.86 6.30
CA GLU A 118 -6.42 -0.39 6.92
C GLU A 118 -6.67 -0.27 8.44
N ASN A 119 -5.96 0.65 9.12
CA ASN A 119 -5.99 0.78 10.59
C ASN A 119 -6.70 2.05 11.08
N GLU A 120 -7.41 2.76 10.19
CA GLU A 120 -8.11 4.03 10.50
C GLU A 120 -7.18 5.13 11.08
N ILE A 121 -5.91 5.15 10.65
CA ILE A 121 -4.92 6.16 11.07
C ILE A 121 -4.95 7.33 10.08
N GLU A 122 -5.22 8.54 10.57
CA GLU A 122 -5.19 9.75 9.74
C GLU A 122 -3.77 10.00 9.20
N LEU A 123 -3.65 10.21 7.88
CA LEU A 123 -2.40 10.41 7.16
C LEU A 123 -2.58 11.55 6.15
N ASP A 124 -1.86 12.67 6.37
CA ASP A 124 -1.76 13.76 5.41
C ASP A 124 -0.43 13.71 4.67
N TYR A 125 -0.47 13.90 3.34
CA TYR A 125 0.72 13.95 2.51
C TYR A 125 0.50 14.78 1.25
N SER A 126 1.60 15.22 0.63
CA SER A 126 1.60 15.73 -0.74
C SER A 126 2.51 14.87 -1.64
N LYS A 127 2.01 14.51 -2.83
CA LYS A 127 2.74 13.70 -3.82
C LYS A 127 2.79 14.45 -5.16
N SER A 128 3.99 14.65 -5.69
CA SER A 128 4.20 15.35 -6.96
C SER A 128 4.02 14.41 -8.15
N LEU A 129 3.04 14.71 -9.01
CA LEU A 129 2.79 13.96 -10.25
C LEU A 129 3.99 13.96 -11.22
N PHE A 130 4.89 14.93 -11.10
CA PHE A 130 6.04 15.08 -12.01
C PHE A 130 7.33 14.44 -11.48
N THR A 131 7.52 14.39 -10.17
CA THR A 131 8.82 14.01 -9.56
C THR A 131 8.77 12.70 -8.79
N ARG A 132 7.62 12.03 -8.67
CA ARG A 132 7.38 10.83 -7.81
C ARG A 132 7.65 11.03 -6.31
N VAL A 133 8.23 12.16 -5.90
CA VAL A 133 8.44 12.52 -4.51
C VAL A 133 7.10 12.66 -3.78
N ALA A 134 6.97 11.89 -2.69
CA ALA A 134 5.96 12.10 -1.65
C ALA A 134 6.60 12.73 -0.41
N HIS A 135 5.83 13.61 0.25
CA HIS A 135 6.17 14.28 1.51
C HIS A 135 5.04 14.03 2.50
N VAL A 136 5.35 13.40 3.64
CA VAL A 136 4.37 13.18 4.72
C VAL A 136 4.26 14.45 5.58
N GLU A 137 3.02 14.92 5.78
CA GLU A 137 2.71 16.16 6.48
C GLU A 137 2.14 15.91 7.88
N SER A 138 1.42 14.80 8.08
CA SER A 138 0.86 14.37 9.36
C SER A 138 0.69 12.85 9.39
N ILE A 139 0.88 12.22 10.55
CA ILE A 139 0.43 10.84 10.84
C ILE A 139 -0.22 10.86 12.23
N ALA A 140 -1.40 10.26 12.37
CA ALA A 140 -2.16 10.15 13.62
C ALA A 140 -2.38 11.49 14.34
N GLU A 141 -2.85 12.51 13.61
CA GLU A 141 -3.02 13.92 14.06
C GLU A 141 -1.71 14.66 14.43
N ILE A 142 -0.55 14.01 14.34
CA ILE A 142 0.76 14.60 14.67
C ILE A 142 1.36 15.24 13.41
N ASP A 143 1.13 16.54 13.26
CA ASP A 143 1.69 17.32 12.16
C ASP A 143 3.24 17.39 12.21
N GLN A 144 3.88 17.57 11.04
CA GLN A 144 5.33 17.72 10.93
C GLN A 144 5.92 18.81 11.85
N SER A 145 5.14 19.85 12.18
CA SER A 145 5.55 20.95 13.06
C SER A 145 5.04 20.82 14.51
N PHE A 146 4.61 19.63 14.94
CA PHE A 146 3.97 19.41 16.24
C PHE A 146 4.82 19.91 17.41
N ALA A 147 6.12 19.59 17.41
CA ALA A 147 7.08 20.04 18.42
C ALA A 147 7.92 21.26 18.01
N GLY A 148 7.78 21.77 16.78
CA GLY A 148 8.38 23.03 16.32
C GLY A 148 8.83 23.01 14.86
N LYS A 149 9.69 23.94 14.47
CA LYS A 149 10.23 24.00 13.08
C LYS A 149 11.34 22.98 12.77
N GLN A 150 11.69 22.17 13.76
CA GLN A 150 12.76 21.17 13.69
C GLN A 150 12.21 19.76 13.85
N SER A 151 10.91 19.61 14.12
CA SER A 151 10.25 18.32 14.18
C SER A 151 9.87 17.81 12.79
N GLY A 152 9.46 16.55 12.69
CA GLY A 152 9.01 15.95 11.46
C GLY A 152 8.91 14.43 11.53
N TRP A 153 8.30 13.84 10.50
CA TRP A 153 8.24 12.40 10.29
C TRP A 153 9.40 11.95 9.40
N ILE A 154 10.33 11.19 9.97
CA ILE A 154 11.48 10.60 9.28
C ILE A 154 11.17 9.13 9.03
N TYR A 155 11.45 8.65 7.81
CA TYR A 155 11.47 7.21 7.54
C TYR A 155 12.89 6.67 7.59
N LYS A 156 13.00 5.41 8.00
CA LYS A 156 14.23 4.66 8.19
C LYS A 156 14.00 3.24 7.67
N VAL A 157 15.00 2.67 7.00
CA VAL A 157 14.93 1.29 6.50
C VAL A 157 16.22 0.56 6.89
N ASN A 158 16.08 -0.62 7.50
CA ASN A 158 17.18 -1.50 7.91
C ASN A 158 18.26 -0.82 8.79
N GLY A 159 17.85 0.16 9.61
CA GLY A 159 18.77 0.93 10.46
C GLY A 159 19.27 2.25 9.85
N GLU A 160 19.11 2.45 8.55
CA GLU A 160 19.61 3.63 7.82
C GLU A 160 18.49 4.64 7.53
N TYR A 161 18.84 5.92 7.43
CA TYR A 161 17.94 7.00 7.03
C TYR A 161 18.21 7.35 5.56
N PRO A 162 17.38 6.91 4.59
CA PRO A 162 17.65 7.15 3.18
C PRO A 162 17.46 8.64 2.84
N ASN A 163 18.25 9.14 1.90
CA ASN A 163 18.30 10.56 1.53
C ASN A 163 17.45 10.91 0.28
N TYR A 164 16.41 10.13 0.02
CA TYR A 164 15.51 10.26 -1.14
C TYR A 164 14.04 10.08 -0.71
N SER A 165 13.08 9.98 -1.63
CA SER A 165 11.67 9.85 -1.25
C SER A 165 11.31 8.41 -0.83
N PRO A 166 10.41 8.21 0.16
CA PRO A 166 9.86 6.89 0.46
C PRO A 166 9.06 6.29 -0.71
N SER A 167 8.61 7.11 -1.68
CA SER A 167 8.01 6.65 -2.95
C SER A 167 9.03 6.19 -4.01
N GLU A 168 10.33 6.22 -3.70
CA GLU A 168 11.41 5.73 -4.56
C GLU A 168 12.13 4.50 -3.94
N TYR A 169 11.80 4.13 -2.69
CA TYR A 169 12.28 2.88 -2.08
C TYR A 169 11.26 1.77 -2.35
N GLU A 170 11.55 0.90 -3.33
CA GLU A 170 10.84 -0.37 -3.53
C GLU A 170 11.26 -1.38 -2.43
N LEU A 171 10.27 -1.94 -1.74
CA LEU A 171 10.46 -2.82 -0.58
C LEU A 171 10.95 -4.22 -0.98
N LYS A 172 11.65 -4.89 -0.05
CA LYS A 172 12.22 -6.22 -0.25
C LYS A 172 11.91 -7.14 0.94
N ASN A 173 11.98 -8.45 0.69
CA ASN A 173 11.75 -9.46 1.73
C ASN A 173 12.70 -9.25 2.92
N GLY A 174 12.14 -9.19 4.12
CA GLY A 174 12.87 -8.97 5.36
C GLY A 174 13.28 -7.51 5.65
N ASP A 175 12.84 -6.53 4.85
CA ASP A 175 13.08 -5.12 5.17
C ASP A 175 12.38 -4.73 6.50
N VAL A 176 13.06 -3.91 7.29
CA VAL A 176 12.54 -3.31 8.52
C VAL A 176 12.36 -1.83 8.29
N VAL A 177 11.11 -1.36 8.29
CA VAL A 177 10.71 0.01 8.02
C VAL A 177 10.21 0.68 9.29
N GLU A 178 10.77 1.85 9.61
CA GLU A 178 10.42 2.62 10.81
C GLU A 178 10.08 4.06 10.41
N TRP A 179 8.88 4.51 10.75
CA TRP A 179 8.45 5.90 10.68
C TRP A 179 8.53 6.52 12.07
N VAL A 180 9.52 7.38 12.28
CA VAL A 180 9.92 7.93 13.57
C VAL A 180 9.72 9.45 13.62
N TYR A 181 9.09 9.93 14.69
CA TYR A 181 8.93 11.37 14.91
C TYR A 181 10.17 11.99 15.58
N THR A 182 10.76 13.00 14.95
CA THR A 182 11.84 13.82 15.53
C THR A 182 11.32 15.14 16.12
N CYS A 183 12.04 15.68 17.10
CA CYS A 183 11.90 17.04 17.64
C CYS A 183 13.11 17.96 17.30
N ASP A 184 14.26 17.42 16.86
CA ASP A 184 15.47 18.18 16.46
C ASP A 184 16.18 17.62 15.21
N TYR A 185 15.55 17.72 14.04
CA TYR A 185 16.11 17.38 12.72
C TYR A 185 16.71 15.96 12.59
N GLY A 186 16.26 15.02 13.41
CA GLY A 186 16.77 13.66 13.53
C GLY A 186 17.99 13.49 14.43
N ARG A 187 18.49 14.54 15.11
CA ARG A 187 19.64 14.43 16.04
C ARG A 187 19.35 13.59 17.27
N ASP A 188 18.11 13.69 17.75
CA ASP A 188 17.50 12.87 18.78
C ASP A 188 17.39 11.38 18.39
N LEU A 189 17.38 11.07 17.09
CA LEU A 189 17.28 9.70 16.54
C LEU A 189 18.62 9.15 16.02
N ASN A 190 19.59 10.01 15.69
CA ASN A 190 20.82 9.65 14.98
C ASN A 190 22.11 10.10 15.71
N ASN A 191 22.20 9.81 17.02
CA ASN A 191 23.39 10.05 17.85
C ASN A 191 23.93 11.50 17.77
N GLY A 192 23.05 12.50 17.68
CA GLY A 192 23.41 13.92 17.56
C GLY A 192 23.66 14.41 16.12
N ASN A 193 23.71 13.53 15.13
CA ASN A 193 23.83 13.90 13.72
C ASN A 193 22.47 14.26 13.13
N ARG A 194 22.42 15.25 12.24
CA ARG A 194 21.17 15.56 11.51
C ARG A 194 20.84 14.45 10.51
N VAL A 195 19.55 14.24 10.28
CA VAL A 195 19.02 13.42 9.20
C VAL A 195 18.49 14.32 8.07
N TYR A 196 17.64 15.30 8.40
CA TYR A 196 17.25 16.34 7.44
C TYR A 196 18.44 17.30 7.17
N GLN A 197 18.60 17.71 5.91
CA GLN A 197 19.67 18.61 5.45
C GLN A 197 19.22 20.08 5.47
#